data_AF-A0A947G6E9-F1
#
_entry.id   AF-A0A947G6E9-F1
#
_cell.length_a   1.000
_cell.length_b   1.000
_cell.length_c   1.000
_cell.angle_alpha   90.00
_cell.angle_beta   90.00
_cell.angle_gamma   90.00
#
_symmetry.space_group_name_H-M   'P 1'
#
loop_
_entity.id
_entity.type
_entity.pdbx_description
1 polymer ?
#
loop_
_entity_poly.entity_id
_entity_poly.type
_entity_poly.pdbx_seq_one_letter_code
_entity_poly.pdbx_strand_id
1 'polypeptide(L)'
;VMVAKSPEQPLTEDDIGSEHAGKVIVGGAQATLPAMRRAIEVGVAGVVVGGFAYHDIRELLGFDVGVAVTGTEELGTTLVVTEGFGEIAMAKATFELLRAHEGDMASINGATQIRAGVIRPEVVIPHAESKSNVEAGKVGGLEPGALVRCIRAPYFGRIGTITELPVELEKMPSETMVRVLEVAFEGGDKARLPRANVEVIEG
;
A
#
# COMPACT_ATOMS: atom_id res chain seq x y z
N VAL A 1 16.06 -6.88 1.82
CA VAL A 1 16.17 -8.24 1.25
C VAL A 1 14.85 -8.59 0.60
N MET A 2 14.85 -9.07 -0.64
CA MET A 2 13.62 -9.53 -1.29
C MET A 2 13.38 -10.98 -0.88
N VAL A 3 12.26 -11.22 -0.23
CA VAL A 3 11.87 -12.57 0.21
C VAL A 3 10.86 -13.17 -0.76
N ALA A 4 9.93 -12.35 -1.26
CA ALA A 4 9.02 -12.74 -2.32
C ALA A 4 9.66 -12.70 -3.71
N LYS A 5 9.23 -13.58 -4.61
CA LYS A 5 9.68 -13.68 -6.00
C LYS A 5 8.82 -12.86 -6.96
N SER A 6 7.59 -12.51 -6.56
CA SER A 6 6.65 -11.70 -7.33
C SER A 6 5.77 -10.84 -6.42
N PRO A 7 5.16 -9.76 -6.93
CA PRO A 7 4.27 -8.90 -6.15
C PRO A 7 3.00 -9.59 -5.65
N GLU A 8 2.57 -10.68 -6.28
CA GLU A 8 1.39 -11.46 -5.92
C GLU A 8 1.68 -12.56 -4.88
N GLN A 9 2.96 -12.89 -4.63
CA GLN A 9 3.32 -13.95 -3.69
C GLN A 9 2.99 -13.51 -2.25
N PRO A 10 2.12 -14.23 -1.51
CA PRO A 10 1.92 -14.00 -0.08
C PRO A 10 3.21 -14.28 0.70
N LEU A 11 3.45 -13.53 1.76
CA LEU A 11 4.57 -13.77 2.67
C LEU A 11 4.11 -14.70 3.78
N THR A 12 4.70 -15.89 3.86
CA THR A 12 4.41 -16.91 4.89
C THR A 12 5.59 -17.07 5.86
N GLU A 13 5.37 -17.81 6.95
CA GLU A 13 6.40 -18.14 7.95
C GLU A 13 7.59 -18.92 7.37
N ASP A 14 7.35 -19.75 6.35
CA ASP A 14 8.37 -20.56 5.68
C ASP A 14 9.37 -19.70 4.90
N ASP A 15 8.96 -18.49 4.52
CA ASP A 15 9.82 -17.54 3.83
C ASP A 15 10.80 -16.82 4.78
N ILE A 16 10.66 -16.97 6.10
CA ILE A 16 11.39 -16.19 7.11
C ILE A 16 12.34 -17.08 7.93
N GLY A 17 13.60 -17.14 7.47
CA GLY A 17 14.73 -17.76 8.16
C GLY A 17 15.55 -16.83 9.06
N SER A 18 16.46 -17.42 9.85
CA SER A 18 17.37 -16.72 10.79
C SER A 18 18.28 -15.69 10.15
N GLU A 19 18.58 -15.84 8.86
CA GLU A 19 19.37 -14.93 8.04
C GLU A 19 18.69 -13.57 7.83
N HIS A 20 17.41 -13.44 8.17
CA HIS A 20 16.65 -12.19 8.10
C HIS A 20 16.73 -11.36 9.39
N ALA A 21 17.32 -11.89 10.46
CA ALA A 21 17.50 -11.17 11.71
C ALA A 21 18.23 -9.83 11.48
N GLY A 22 17.69 -8.74 12.05
CA GLY A 22 18.21 -7.38 11.92
C GLY A 22 18.05 -6.75 10.54
N LYS A 23 17.37 -7.39 9.58
CA LYS A 23 17.19 -6.87 8.22
C LYS A 23 15.79 -6.33 7.99
N VAL A 24 15.65 -5.44 7.01
CA VAL A 24 14.36 -5.11 6.40
C VAL A 24 14.10 -6.13 5.28
N ILE A 25 12.99 -6.85 5.39
CA ILE A 25 12.54 -7.82 4.38
C ILE A 25 11.35 -7.27 3.60
N VAL A 26 11.27 -7.63 2.32
CA VAL A 26 10.21 -7.22 1.40
C VAL A 26 9.49 -8.47 0.91
N GLY A 27 8.20 -8.55 1.20
CA GLY A 27 7.29 -9.53 0.64
C GLY A 27 6.55 -8.98 -0.60
N GLY A 28 5.66 -9.80 -1.17
CA GLY A 28 4.86 -9.43 -2.33
C GLY A 28 3.49 -8.91 -1.91
N ALA A 29 2.55 -9.83 -1.75
CA ALA A 29 1.16 -9.54 -1.41
C ALA A 29 0.97 -9.42 0.10
N GLN A 30 -0.01 -10.14 0.65
CA GLN A 30 -0.30 -10.10 2.08
C GLN A 30 0.73 -10.88 2.90
N ALA A 31 1.14 -10.33 4.05
CA ALA A 31 1.76 -11.12 5.12
C ALA A 31 0.72 -11.87 5.94
N THR A 32 0.97 -13.15 6.23
CA THR A 32 0.14 -13.92 7.15
C THR A 32 0.47 -13.57 8.61
N LEU A 33 -0.47 -13.79 9.54
CA LEU A 33 -0.20 -13.67 10.97
C LEU A 33 0.97 -14.57 11.43
N PRO A 34 1.07 -15.85 11.01
CA PRO A 34 2.25 -16.67 11.27
C PRO A 34 3.56 -16.04 10.77
N ALA A 35 3.58 -15.44 9.57
CA ALA A 35 4.75 -14.75 9.04
C ALA A 35 5.19 -13.59 9.93
N MET A 36 4.24 -12.75 10.36
CA MET A 36 4.56 -11.63 11.27
C MET A 36 5.07 -12.11 12.63
N ARG A 37 4.47 -13.17 13.20
CA ARG A 37 4.97 -13.78 14.44
C ARG A 37 6.38 -14.33 14.28
N ARG A 38 6.66 -14.97 13.13
CA ARG A 38 7.99 -15.49 12.81
C ARG A 38 9.01 -14.37 12.63
N ALA A 39 8.64 -13.27 11.98
CA ALA A 39 9.50 -12.10 11.82
C ALA A 39 9.92 -11.52 13.18
N ILE A 40 8.97 -11.41 14.12
CA ILE A 40 9.20 -10.95 15.49
C ILE A 40 10.13 -11.93 16.23
N GLU A 41 9.84 -13.23 16.17
CA GLU A 41 10.65 -14.28 16.82
C GLU A 41 12.10 -14.28 16.33
N VAL A 42 12.30 -14.14 15.01
CA VAL A 42 13.63 -14.09 14.38
C VAL A 42 14.36 -12.77 14.68
N GLY A 43 13.64 -11.72 15.06
CA GLY A 43 14.21 -10.39 15.26
C GLY A 43 14.48 -9.66 13.95
N VAL A 44 13.59 -9.81 12.96
CA VAL A 44 13.58 -9.01 11.72
C VAL A 44 13.38 -7.54 12.08
N ALA A 45 14.17 -6.62 11.50
CA ALA A 45 14.05 -5.20 11.82
C ALA A 45 12.75 -4.59 11.27
N GLY A 46 12.34 -5.00 10.07
CA GLY A 46 11.06 -4.60 9.50
C GLY A 46 10.59 -5.42 8.31
N VAL A 47 9.29 -5.38 8.06
CA VAL A 47 8.59 -6.10 7.00
C VAL A 47 7.83 -5.08 6.14
N VAL A 48 8.06 -5.13 4.82
CA VAL A 48 7.32 -4.33 3.83
C VAL A 48 6.51 -5.28 2.95
N VAL A 49 5.19 -5.08 2.87
CA VAL A 49 4.27 -5.95 2.14
C VAL A 49 3.13 -5.18 1.48
N GLY A 50 2.46 -5.77 0.49
CA GLY A 50 1.29 -5.18 -0.16
C GLY A 50 0.10 -5.05 0.77
N GLY A 51 -0.15 -6.08 1.60
CA GLY A 51 -1.32 -6.15 2.46
C GLY A 51 -1.07 -6.76 3.84
N PHE A 52 -1.95 -6.45 4.79
CA PHE A 52 -2.04 -7.15 6.07
C PHE A 52 -3.49 -7.18 6.57
N ALA A 53 -3.92 -8.24 7.23
CA ALA A 53 -5.31 -8.31 7.69
C ALA A 53 -5.50 -7.40 8.92
N TYR A 54 -6.52 -6.55 8.89
CA TYR A 54 -6.78 -5.61 9.99
C TYR A 54 -7.03 -6.32 11.34
N HIS A 55 -7.72 -7.47 11.30
CA HIS A 55 -7.98 -8.25 12.52
C HIS A 55 -6.70 -8.85 13.13
N ASP A 56 -5.71 -9.19 12.30
CA ASP A 56 -4.43 -9.74 12.76
C ASP A 56 -3.59 -8.71 13.52
N ILE A 57 -3.83 -7.41 13.32
CA ILE A 57 -3.16 -6.34 14.08
C ILE A 57 -3.53 -6.46 15.55
N ARG A 58 -4.82 -6.67 15.85
CA ARG A 58 -5.28 -6.88 17.22
C ARG A 58 -4.69 -8.17 17.81
N GLU A 59 -4.61 -9.23 17.02
CA GLU A 59 -4.02 -10.50 17.45
C GLU A 59 -2.51 -10.39 17.75
N LEU A 60 -1.80 -9.50 17.05
CA LEU A 60 -0.38 -9.21 17.31
C LEU A 60 -0.19 -8.31 18.53
N LEU A 61 -1.00 -7.26 18.67
CA LEU A 61 -0.82 -6.24 19.69
C LEU A 61 -1.51 -6.56 21.02
N GLY A 62 -2.56 -7.39 20.99
CA GLY A 62 -3.42 -7.67 22.14
C GLY A 62 -4.43 -6.56 22.46
N PHE A 63 -4.52 -5.52 21.64
CA PHE A 63 -5.47 -4.41 21.78
C PHE A 63 -5.86 -3.82 20.42
N ASP A 64 -6.97 -3.08 20.38
CA ASP A 64 -7.40 -2.38 19.17
C ASP A 64 -6.58 -1.11 18.98
N VAL A 65 -5.95 -0.95 17.81
CA VAL A 65 -5.26 0.30 17.45
C VAL A 65 -6.30 1.41 17.40
N GLY A 66 -6.12 2.43 18.24
CA GLY A 66 -7.08 3.53 18.44
C GLY A 66 -7.15 4.51 17.26
N VAL A 67 -7.06 5.82 17.56
CA VAL A 67 -7.35 6.92 16.60
C VAL A 67 -6.24 7.15 15.56
N ALA A 68 -5.68 6.07 15.01
CA ALA A 68 -4.71 6.02 13.92
C ALA A 68 -3.39 6.76 14.22
N VAL A 69 -2.85 6.48 15.41
CA VAL A 69 -1.46 6.72 15.78
C VAL A 69 -0.79 5.37 16.02
N THR A 70 0.35 5.13 15.38
CA THR A 70 1.19 3.92 15.52
C THR A 70 2.67 4.33 15.69
N GLY A 71 3.54 3.37 16.01
CA GLY A 71 4.99 3.55 16.09
C GLY A 71 5.55 3.53 17.51
N THR A 72 4.72 3.26 18.52
CA THR A 72 5.13 3.11 19.92
C THR A 72 5.00 1.68 20.44
N GLU A 73 4.57 0.76 19.58
CA GLU A 73 4.39 -0.65 19.92
C GLU A 73 5.74 -1.35 20.06
N GLU A 74 5.93 -2.11 21.14
CA GLU A 74 7.18 -2.81 21.45
C GLU A 74 7.22 -4.22 20.85
N LEU A 75 6.95 -4.35 19.55
CA LEU A 75 6.99 -5.65 18.84
C LEU A 75 8.41 -6.07 18.42
N GLY A 76 9.38 -5.15 18.39
CA GLY A 76 10.73 -5.40 17.90
C GLY A 76 10.87 -5.51 16.38
N THR A 77 9.75 -5.59 15.65
CA THR A 77 9.70 -5.61 14.18
C THR A 77 8.70 -4.55 13.69
N THR A 78 9.13 -3.73 12.74
CA THR A 78 8.26 -2.72 12.10
C THR A 78 7.47 -3.34 10.94
N LEU A 79 6.19 -3.00 10.78
CA LEU A 79 5.40 -3.36 9.60
C LEU A 79 5.05 -2.10 8.79
N VAL A 80 5.32 -2.13 7.48
CA VAL A 80 4.84 -1.13 6.53
C VAL A 80 4.03 -1.84 5.46
N VAL A 81 2.82 -1.34 5.21
CA VAL A 81 1.89 -1.90 4.23
C VAL A 81 1.68 -0.88 3.11
N THR A 82 1.89 -1.27 1.85
CA THR A 82 1.86 -0.33 0.73
C THR A 82 0.45 -0.10 0.18
N GLU A 83 -0.40 -1.12 0.12
CA GLU A 83 -1.74 -1.02 -0.50
C GLU A 83 -2.90 -1.02 0.50
N GLY A 84 -2.63 -1.26 1.78
CA GLY A 84 -3.62 -1.21 2.87
C GLY A 84 -4.05 -2.58 3.39
N PHE A 85 -5.23 -2.67 4.00
CA PHE A 85 -5.65 -3.88 4.70
C PHE A 85 -6.33 -4.91 3.80
N GLY A 86 -5.99 -6.19 3.98
CA GLY A 86 -6.54 -7.33 3.26
C GLY A 86 -5.55 -8.00 2.30
N GLU A 87 -6.08 -8.89 1.45
CA GLU A 87 -5.31 -9.66 0.47
C GLU A 87 -5.02 -8.81 -0.77
N ILE A 88 -3.99 -7.97 -0.68
CA ILE A 88 -3.65 -7.04 -1.75
C ILE A 88 -2.20 -7.26 -2.19
N ALA A 89 -2.01 -7.48 -3.50
CA ALA A 89 -0.69 -7.56 -4.12
C ALA A 89 -0.05 -6.17 -4.15
N MET A 90 1.24 -6.08 -3.79
CA MET A 90 2.00 -4.83 -3.93
C MET A 90 1.99 -4.37 -5.38
N ALA A 91 1.88 -3.07 -5.63
CA ALA A 91 1.98 -2.55 -6.98
C ALA A 91 3.32 -2.96 -7.62
N LYS A 92 3.29 -3.41 -8.88
CA LYS A 92 4.47 -3.89 -9.61
C LYS A 92 5.61 -2.87 -9.62
N ALA A 93 5.31 -1.59 -9.83
CA ALA A 93 6.29 -0.51 -9.80
C ALA A 93 6.99 -0.39 -8.43
N THR A 94 6.24 -0.47 -7.34
CA THR A 94 6.79 -0.46 -5.96
C THR A 94 7.67 -1.68 -5.70
N PHE A 95 7.22 -2.86 -6.12
CA PHE A 95 7.98 -4.10 -5.97
C PHE A 95 9.30 -4.06 -6.75
N GLU A 96 9.28 -3.59 -8.01
CA GLU A 96 10.46 -3.43 -8.84
C GLU A 96 11.43 -2.37 -8.29
N LEU A 97 10.90 -1.26 -7.75
CA LEU A 97 11.69 -0.24 -7.08
C LEU A 97 12.43 -0.81 -5.86
N LEU A 98 11.72 -1.50 -4.96
CA LEU A 98 12.34 -2.13 -3.79
C LEU A 98 13.34 -3.21 -4.17
N ARG A 99 13.05 -3.98 -5.23
CA ARG A 99 13.94 -5.01 -5.77
C ARG A 99 15.23 -4.44 -6.33
N ALA A 100 15.17 -3.26 -6.98
CA ALA A 100 16.38 -2.60 -7.50
C ALA A 100 17.39 -2.22 -6.41
N HIS A 101 16.93 -2.13 -5.15
CA HIS A 101 17.73 -1.85 -3.97
C HIS A 101 17.93 -3.06 -3.06
N GLU A 102 17.76 -4.27 -3.60
CA GLU A 102 18.06 -5.47 -2.85
C GLU A 102 19.54 -5.54 -2.44
N GLY A 103 19.78 -5.67 -1.13
CA GLY A 103 21.13 -5.73 -0.57
C GLY A 103 21.65 -4.39 -0.06
N ASP A 104 20.97 -3.28 -0.40
CA ASP A 104 21.30 -1.97 0.13
C ASP A 104 20.89 -1.83 1.62
N MET A 105 21.57 -0.92 2.31
CA MET A 105 21.18 -0.50 3.65
C MET A 105 19.83 0.24 3.58
N ALA A 106 18.92 -0.05 4.50
CA ALA A 106 17.64 0.63 4.60
C ALA A 106 17.31 0.94 6.06
N SER A 107 16.66 2.08 6.28
CA SER A 107 16.01 2.43 7.53
C SER A 107 14.49 2.38 7.35
N ILE A 108 13.76 1.96 8.36
CA ILE A 108 12.31 1.85 8.31
C ILE A 108 11.69 2.52 9.52
N ASN A 109 10.57 3.21 9.32
CA ASN A 109 9.78 3.82 10.38
C ASN A 109 8.29 3.59 10.06
N GLY A 110 7.62 2.83 10.91
CA GLY A 110 6.19 2.51 10.78
C GLY A 110 5.26 3.50 11.47
N ALA A 111 5.78 4.58 12.04
CA ALA A 111 4.97 5.57 12.72
C ALA A 111 4.00 6.23 11.74
N THR A 112 2.72 6.18 12.08
CA THR A 112 1.65 6.77 11.28
C THR A 112 0.83 7.67 12.18
N GLN A 113 0.47 8.86 11.69
CA GLN A 113 -0.46 9.77 12.36
C GLN A 113 -1.32 10.45 11.30
N ILE A 114 -2.62 10.21 11.30
CA ILE A 114 -3.51 10.68 10.22
C ILE A 114 -4.19 12.03 10.51
N ARG A 115 -4.16 12.51 11.77
CA ARG A 115 -4.73 13.81 12.19
C ARG A 115 -3.61 14.73 12.67
N ALA A 116 -3.83 16.05 12.58
CA ALA A 116 -3.00 17.14 13.12
C ALA A 116 -1.51 16.79 13.36
N GLY A 117 -0.61 17.21 12.46
CA GLY A 117 0.80 16.79 12.51
C GLY A 117 1.01 15.44 11.83
N VAL A 118 0.54 15.32 10.58
CA VAL A 118 0.53 14.06 9.83
C VAL A 118 1.92 13.45 9.76
N ILE A 119 2.02 12.18 10.16
CA ILE A 119 3.23 11.36 10.02
C ILE A 119 2.86 10.19 9.10
N ARG A 120 3.71 9.92 8.12
CA ARG A 120 3.57 8.79 7.21
C ARG A 120 4.67 7.78 7.51
N PRO A 121 4.39 6.47 7.33
CA PRO A 121 5.45 5.48 7.39
C PRO A 121 6.43 5.73 6.24
N GLU A 122 7.69 5.40 6.47
CA GLU A 122 8.78 5.63 5.50
C GLU A 122 9.75 4.44 5.48
N VAL A 123 10.25 4.15 4.28
CA VAL A 123 11.37 3.26 4.02
C VAL A 123 12.44 4.11 3.32
N VAL A 124 13.58 4.29 3.97
CA VAL A 124 14.65 5.17 3.50
C VAL A 124 15.85 4.33 3.07
N ILE A 125 16.22 4.45 1.81
CA ILE A 125 17.39 3.78 1.21
C ILE A 125 18.37 4.87 0.78
N PRO A 126 19.47 5.10 1.51
CA PRO A 126 20.46 6.10 1.12
C PRO A 126 21.19 5.68 -0.15
N HIS A 127 21.28 6.59 -1.12
CA HIS A 127 22.00 6.36 -2.38
C HIS A 127 23.03 7.48 -2.61
N ALA A 128 24.24 7.11 -3.04
CA ALA A 128 25.37 8.04 -3.17
C ALA A 128 25.22 9.03 -4.35
N GLU A 129 24.44 8.67 -5.37
CA GLU A 129 24.15 9.56 -6.48
C GLU A 129 22.87 10.37 -6.23
N SER A 130 23.04 11.69 -6.14
CA SER A 130 21.99 12.69 -6.35
C SER A 130 21.54 12.69 -7.82
N LYS A 131 20.93 11.60 -8.29
CA LYS A 131 20.14 11.64 -9.52
C LYS A 131 18.77 12.24 -9.18
N SER A 132 18.76 13.51 -8.78
CA SER A 132 17.56 14.31 -8.72
C SER A 132 17.16 14.67 -10.16
N ASN A 133 16.57 13.69 -10.83
CA ASN A 133 15.60 13.95 -11.89
C ASN A 133 14.58 12.79 -11.91
N VAL A 134 14.18 12.33 -10.73
CA VAL A 134 12.78 11.93 -10.59
C VAL A 134 12.07 13.29 -10.52
N GLU A 135 11.65 13.83 -11.66
CA GLU A 135 10.50 14.73 -11.60
C GLU A 135 9.49 13.93 -10.78
N ALA A 136 9.14 14.41 -9.58
CA ALA A 136 8.04 13.84 -8.83
C ALA A 136 6.93 13.76 -9.87
N GLY A 137 6.60 12.54 -10.30
CA GLY A 137 5.66 12.34 -11.38
C GLY A 137 4.47 13.19 -11.01
N LYS A 138 4.12 14.15 -11.88
CA LYS A 138 2.91 14.91 -11.62
C LYS A 138 1.84 13.86 -11.67
N VAL A 139 1.40 13.38 -10.50
CA VAL A 139 0.20 12.57 -10.38
C VAL A 139 -0.84 13.35 -11.14
N GLY A 140 -1.22 12.82 -12.30
CA GLY A 140 -2.09 13.51 -13.24
C GLY A 140 -3.35 13.94 -12.51
N GLY A 141 -3.95 15.04 -12.96
CA GLY A 141 -5.28 15.37 -12.47
C GLY A 141 -6.27 14.26 -12.81
N LEU A 142 -7.49 14.34 -12.27
CA LEU A 142 -8.59 13.57 -12.84
C LEU A 142 -8.88 14.11 -14.25
N GLU A 143 -8.36 13.43 -15.27
CA GLU A 143 -8.56 13.73 -16.69
C GLU A 143 -8.86 12.46 -17.49
N PRO A 144 -9.59 12.55 -18.62
CA PRO A 144 -9.82 11.40 -19.47
C PRO A 144 -8.50 10.79 -19.95
N GLY A 145 -8.37 9.47 -19.86
CA GLY A 145 -7.13 8.74 -20.14
C GLY A 145 -6.27 8.46 -18.91
N ALA A 146 -6.50 9.13 -17.77
CA ALA A 146 -5.77 8.84 -16.54
C ALA A 146 -6.17 7.47 -15.95
N LEU A 147 -5.18 6.75 -15.41
CA LEU A 147 -5.39 5.53 -14.65
C LEU A 147 -5.85 5.86 -13.24
N VAL A 148 -6.87 5.15 -12.78
CA VAL A 148 -7.43 5.33 -11.44
C VAL A 148 -7.67 3.99 -10.75
N ARG A 149 -7.48 3.97 -9.43
CA ARG A 149 -7.87 2.86 -8.56
C ARG A 149 -9.14 3.24 -7.80
N CYS A 150 -10.12 2.34 -7.79
CA CYS A 150 -11.33 2.51 -7.01
C CYS A 150 -11.06 2.26 -5.52
N ILE A 151 -11.39 3.21 -4.65
CA ILE A 151 -11.13 3.18 -3.20
C ILE A 151 -12.40 2.97 -2.37
N ARG A 152 -13.53 2.66 -3.01
CA ARG A 152 -14.81 2.37 -2.35
C ARG A 152 -15.53 1.21 -3.02
N ALA A 153 -16.30 0.47 -2.23
CA ALA A 153 -17.25 -0.51 -2.74
C ALA A 153 -18.25 0.15 -3.73
N PRO A 154 -18.79 -0.60 -4.71
CA PRO A 154 -18.57 -2.03 -4.95
C PRO A 154 -17.28 -2.35 -5.73
N TYR A 155 -16.56 -1.35 -6.20
CA TYR A 155 -15.41 -1.52 -7.10
C TYR A 155 -14.04 -1.46 -6.40
N PHE A 156 -14.00 -1.55 -5.07
CA PHE A 156 -12.77 -1.38 -4.28
C PHE A 156 -11.60 -2.22 -4.84
N GLY A 157 -10.45 -1.60 -5.03
CA GLY A 157 -9.23 -2.21 -5.57
C GLY A 157 -9.18 -2.33 -7.09
N ARG A 158 -10.31 -2.23 -7.82
CA ARG A 158 -10.30 -2.32 -9.29
C ARG A 158 -9.58 -1.12 -9.90
N ILE A 159 -8.77 -1.38 -10.92
CA ILE A 159 -8.05 -0.37 -11.71
C ILE A 159 -8.76 -0.19 -13.05
N GLY A 160 -8.90 1.05 -13.49
CA GLY A 160 -9.44 1.37 -14.80
C GLY A 160 -8.98 2.72 -15.31
N THR A 161 -9.37 3.02 -16.55
CA THR A 161 -9.04 4.28 -17.23
C THR A 161 -10.25 5.19 -17.23
N ILE A 162 -10.07 6.48 -16.89
CA ILE A 162 -11.17 7.45 -16.97
C ILE A 162 -11.55 7.65 -18.43
N THR A 163 -12.82 7.42 -18.77
CA THR A 163 -13.35 7.68 -20.12
C THR A 163 -14.04 9.03 -20.22
N GLU A 164 -14.66 9.51 -19.14
CA GLU A 164 -15.40 10.77 -19.13
C GLU A 164 -15.38 11.44 -17.74
N LEU A 165 -15.39 12.78 -17.74
CA LEU A 165 -15.48 13.61 -16.53
C LEU A 165 -16.61 14.65 -16.67
N PRO A 166 -17.88 14.24 -16.49
CA PRO A 166 -19.02 15.16 -16.54
C PRO A 166 -18.84 16.32 -15.57
N VAL A 167 -19.11 17.54 -16.04
CA VAL A 167 -18.96 18.77 -15.24
C VAL A 167 -20.11 18.96 -14.26
N GLU A 168 -21.30 18.51 -14.67
CA GLU A 168 -22.53 18.63 -13.89
C GLU A 168 -22.54 17.69 -12.69
N LEU A 169 -23.25 18.09 -11.64
CA LEU A 169 -23.50 17.25 -10.49
C LEU A 169 -24.59 16.24 -10.83
N GLU A 170 -24.44 15.02 -10.35
CA GLU A 170 -25.41 13.95 -10.52
C GLU A 170 -25.98 13.51 -9.17
N LYS A 171 -27.28 13.21 -9.14
CA LYS A 171 -27.98 12.73 -7.95
C LYS A 171 -27.65 11.26 -7.74
N MET A 172 -26.99 10.95 -6.63
CA MET A 172 -26.70 9.57 -6.23
C MET A 172 -27.93 8.88 -5.63
N PRO A 173 -27.91 7.55 -5.44
CA PRO A 173 -28.95 6.84 -4.70
C PRO A 173 -29.15 7.36 -3.28
N SER A 174 -28.11 7.95 -2.67
CA SER A 174 -28.18 8.67 -1.39
C SER A 174 -28.82 10.05 -1.47
N GLU A 175 -29.38 10.40 -2.63
CA GLU A 175 -29.94 11.71 -2.98
C GLU A 175 -28.97 12.89 -2.98
N THR A 176 -27.69 12.65 -2.72
CA THR A 176 -26.66 13.67 -2.71
C THR A 176 -26.24 14.02 -4.14
N MET A 177 -26.07 15.32 -4.41
CA MET A 177 -25.51 15.82 -5.66
C MET A 177 -23.98 15.78 -5.59
N VAL A 178 -23.34 14.98 -6.44
CA VAL A 178 -21.88 14.83 -6.45
C VAL A 178 -21.32 14.94 -7.85
N ARG A 179 -20.04 15.28 -7.95
CA ARG A 179 -19.31 15.17 -9.21
C ARG A 179 -18.99 13.70 -9.47
N VAL A 180 -19.23 13.25 -10.69
CA VAL A 180 -18.96 11.86 -11.11
C VAL A 180 -17.86 11.81 -12.16
N LEU A 181 -17.43 10.59 -12.47
CA LEU A 181 -16.59 10.22 -13.61
C LEU A 181 -17.03 8.85 -14.13
N GLU A 182 -16.67 8.54 -15.36
CA GLU A 182 -16.82 7.22 -15.95
C GLU A 182 -15.45 6.53 -16.06
N VAL A 183 -15.38 5.27 -15.62
CA VAL A 183 -14.18 4.43 -15.67
C VAL A 183 -14.46 3.21 -16.51
N ALA A 184 -13.54 2.88 -17.43
CA ALA A 184 -13.48 1.58 -18.09
C ALA A 184 -12.47 0.68 -17.38
N PHE A 185 -12.90 -0.46 -16.86
CA PHE A 185 -12.05 -1.45 -16.22
C PHE A 185 -11.46 -2.43 -17.26
N GLU A 186 -10.38 -3.11 -16.88
CA GLU A 186 -9.88 -4.26 -17.62
C GLU A 186 -11.00 -5.32 -17.73
N GLY A 187 -11.26 -5.78 -18.97
CA GLY A 187 -12.39 -6.68 -19.30
C GLY A 187 -13.58 -6.01 -19.99
N GLY A 188 -13.57 -4.67 -20.13
CA GLY A 188 -14.56 -3.91 -20.92
C GLY A 188 -15.77 -3.40 -20.13
N ASP A 189 -15.90 -3.77 -18.86
CA ASP A 189 -16.89 -3.20 -17.96
C ASP A 189 -16.68 -1.69 -17.81
N LYS A 190 -17.77 -0.93 -17.77
CA LYS A 190 -17.76 0.49 -17.44
C LYS A 190 -18.55 0.76 -16.17
N ALA A 191 -18.09 1.70 -15.37
CA ALA A 191 -18.81 2.18 -14.21
C ALA A 191 -18.78 3.70 -14.14
N ARG A 192 -19.90 4.26 -13.66
CA ARG A 192 -20.06 5.67 -13.34
C ARG A 192 -20.11 5.82 -11.83
N LEU A 193 -19.20 6.59 -11.26
CA LEU A 193 -19.06 6.69 -9.81
C LEU A 193 -18.62 8.09 -9.35
N PRO A 194 -18.84 8.46 -8.07
CA PRO A 194 -18.36 9.71 -7.52
C PRO A 194 -16.85 9.86 -7.70
N ARG A 195 -16.38 11.07 -8.03
CA ARG A 195 -14.93 11.34 -8.14
C ARG A 195 -14.17 11.04 -6.85
N ALA A 196 -14.84 11.17 -5.70
CA ALA A 196 -14.28 10.86 -4.39
C ALA A 196 -14.07 9.35 -4.12
N ASN A 197 -14.55 8.48 -5.02
CA ASN A 197 -14.43 7.03 -4.89
C ASN A 197 -13.23 6.46 -5.68
N VAL A 198 -12.40 7.33 -6.27
CA VAL A 198 -11.16 6.91 -6.94
C VAL A 198 -9.97 7.73 -6.49
N GLU A 199 -8.79 7.16 -6.67
CA GLU A 199 -7.50 7.85 -6.62
C GLU A 199 -6.78 7.69 -7.96
N VAL A 200 -6.06 8.73 -8.41
CA VAL A 200 -5.21 8.64 -9.60
C VAL A 200 -3.95 7.87 -9.24
N ILE A 201 -3.56 6.93 -10.09
CA ILE A 201 -2.34 6.15 -9.94
C ILE A 201 -1.42 6.39 -11.14
N GLU A 202 -0.12 6.30 -10.91
CA GLU A 202 0.86 6.31 -12.00
C GLU A 202 0.88 4.93 -12.68
N GLY A 203 0.99 4.93 -14.01
CA GLY A 203 1.07 3.73 -14.85
C GLY A 203 2.50 3.28 -15.08
#